data_AF-A0A6J1N454-F1
#
_entry.id   AF-A0A6J1N454-F1
#
_cell.length_a   1.000
_cell.length_b   1.000
_cell.length_c   1.000
_cell.angle_alpha   90.00
_cell.angle_beta   90.00
_cell.angle_gamma   90.00
#
_symmetry.space_group_name_H-M   'P 1'
#
loop_
_entity.id
_entity.type
_entity.pdbx_description
1 polymer ?
#
loop_
_entity_poly.entity_id
_entity_poly.type
_entity_poly.pdbx_seq_one_letter_code
_entity_poly.pdbx_strand_id
1 'polypeptide(L)'
;MKLILVYVVVAALALLVQGARINKNPKPKPKSKKSKVAAAFDETGISEQLGITPPNDLLTVTFGKIGQNLGNDIYAGKTIVIPTVEYPVKHKVYYTWVLIDPKFFSSENEESERTYAFAVYMNILKLNLDKAYAAAKYLPPRPRPGTGRHTYVALLLEQEDKIDTSCADAPNFEYHRLGFNLPALIANYSLSEPVAGNFHTAEFPDNLEEACKTVCDEDEQEEEGCEEEEEEEEEEETGCEEEDEEEEEEEEKGCEEEENTEEEEEEEEVEGCEE
;
A
#
# COMPACT_ATOMS: atom_id res chain seq x y z
N MET A 1 38.47 3.23 -73.08
CA MET A 1 39.49 3.02 -72.02
C MET A 1 39.40 4.03 -70.86
N LYS A 2 39.05 5.30 -71.08
CA LYS A 2 38.96 6.30 -69.98
C LYS A 2 37.82 6.05 -68.96
N LEU A 3 36.66 5.53 -69.37
CA LEU A 3 35.55 5.23 -68.45
C LEU A 3 35.84 4.10 -67.45
N ILE A 4 36.60 3.09 -67.86
CA ILE A 4 36.91 1.92 -67.03
C ILE A 4 37.87 2.31 -65.90
N LEU A 5 38.83 3.19 -66.20
CA LEU A 5 39.80 3.67 -65.20
C LEU A 5 39.12 4.49 -64.09
N VAL A 6 38.15 5.33 -64.44
CA VAL A 6 37.39 6.12 -63.45
C VAL A 6 36.57 5.21 -62.54
N TYR A 7 35.94 4.17 -63.09
CA TYR A 7 35.14 3.23 -62.30
C TYR A 7 35.99 2.42 -61.31
N VAL A 8 37.19 1.99 -61.72
CA VAL A 8 38.11 1.26 -60.84
C VAL A 8 38.63 2.15 -59.71
N VAL A 9 38.93 3.43 -59.99
CA VAL A 9 39.41 4.37 -58.97
C VAL A 9 38.30 4.75 -57.97
N VAL A 10 37.06 4.96 -58.45
CA VAL A 10 35.92 5.26 -57.57
C VAL A 10 35.54 4.05 -56.71
N ALA A 11 35.57 2.83 -57.27
CA ALA A 11 35.33 1.61 -56.51
C ALA A 11 36.43 1.34 -55.46
N ALA A 12 37.69 1.62 -55.79
CA ALA A 12 38.81 1.49 -54.84
C ALA A 12 38.73 2.50 -53.69
N LEU A 13 38.27 3.73 -53.96
CA LEU A 13 38.03 4.74 -52.91
C LEU A 13 36.84 4.38 -52.02
N ALA A 14 35.77 3.80 -52.57
CA ALA A 14 34.61 3.35 -51.79
C ALA A 14 34.95 2.21 -50.81
N LEU A 15 35.89 1.31 -51.17
CA LEU A 15 36.33 0.22 -50.30
C LEU A 15 37.26 0.68 -49.16
N LEU A 16 37.91 1.85 -49.28
CA LEU A 16 38.74 2.40 -48.20
C LEU A 16 37.95 3.12 -47.11
N VAL A 17 36.64 3.35 -47.30
CA VAL A 17 35.77 4.05 -46.33
C VAL A 17 35.05 3.09 -45.37
N GLN A 18 35.04 1.77 -45.62
CA GLN A 18 34.38 0.78 -44.75
C GLN A 18 35.30 0.15 -43.70
N GLY A 19 36.29 0.90 -43.22
CA GLY A 19 37.09 0.56 -42.05
C GLY A 19 36.46 1.04 -40.74
N ALA A 20 35.14 0.93 -40.58
CA ALA A 20 34.50 1.16 -39.28
C ALA A 20 34.99 0.07 -38.32
N ARG A 21 35.83 0.45 -37.35
CA ARG A 21 36.31 -0.40 -36.27
C ARG A 21 35.10 -1.02 -35.55
N ILE A 22 34.77 -2.26 -35.87
CA ILE A 22 33.90 -3.09 -35.04
C ILE A 22 34.67 -3.31 -33.74
N ASN A 23 34.26 -2.62 -32.68
CA ASN A 23 34.81 -2.82 -31.35
C ASN A 23 34.44 -4.24 -30.89
N LYS A 24 35.35 -5.19 -31.06
CA LYS A 24 35.21 -6.61 -30.66
C LYS A 24 35.23 -6.83 -29.15
N ASN A 25 35.27 -5.76 -28.34
CA ASN A 25 35.16 -5.83 -26.90
C ASN A 25 34.14 -4.78 -26.42
N PRO A 26 32.82 -5.08 -26.44
CA PRO A 26 31.88 -4.28 -25.69
C PRO A 26 32.34 -4.34 -24.23
N LYS A 27 32.71 -3.19 -23.66
CA LYS A 27 32.94 -3.08 -22.22
C LYS A 27 31.69 -3.65 -21.54
N PRO A 28 31.81 -4.56 -20.55
CA PRO A 28 30.65 -5.08 -19.85
C PRO A 28 29.87 -3.86 -19.33
N LYS A 29 28.61 -3.74 -19.75
CA LYS A 29 27.72 -2.74 -19.17
C LYS A 29 27.77 -2.95 -17.65
N PRO A 30 28.00 -1.89 -16.84
CA PRO A 30 27.97 -2.05 -15.39
C PRO A 30 26.63 -2.69 -15.03
N LYS A 31 26.66 -3.84 -14.35
CA LYS A 31 25.45 -4.48 -13.85
C LYS A 31 24.72 -3.43 -13.03
N SER A 32 23.49 -3.08 -13.40
CA SER A 32 22.69 -2.13 -12.64
C SER A 32 22.65 -2.59 -11.19
N LYS A 33 22.92 -1.69 -10.26
CA LYS A 33 22.81 -1.99 -8.82
C LYS A 33 21.38 -2.44 -8.56
N LYS A 34 21.18 -3.65 -8.01
CA LYS A 34 19.85 -4.14 -7.61
C LYS A 34 19.24 -3.16 -6.59
N SER A 35 17.92 -2.98 -6.64
CA SER A 35 17.23 -2.16 -5.64
C SER A 35 17.35 -2.79 -4.23
N LYS A 36 17.10 -1.99 -3.18
CA LYS A 36 17.11 -2.49 -1.79
C LYS A 36 16.08 -3.61 -1.61
N VAL A 37 14.89 -3.46 -2.20
CA VAL A 37 13.80 -4.44 -2.12
C VAL A 37 14.22 -5.73 -2.83
N ALA A 38 14.69 -5.63 -4.08
CA ALA A 38 15.09 -6.81 -4.84
C ALA A 38 16.23 -7.58 -4.16
N ALA A 39 17.19 -6.86 -3.57
CA ALA A 39 18.25 -7.48 -2.78
C ALA A 39 17.69 -8.21 -1.54
N ALA A 40 16.79 -7.59 -0.79
CA ALA A 40 16.19 -8.21 0.40
C ALA A 40 15.40 -9.50 0.07
N PHE A 41 14.64 -9.51 -1.02
CA PHE A 41 13.90 -10.69 -1.49
C PHE A 41 14.84 -11.84 -1.91
N ASP A 42 15.96 -11.52 -2.57
CA ASP A 42 16.93 -12.53 -2.99
C ASP A 42 17.77 -13.06 -1.81
N GLU A 43 18.20 -12.17 -0.90
CA GLU A 43 19.01 -12.53 0.27
C GLU A 43 18.23 -13.43 1.25
N THR A 44 16.92 -13.24 1.34
CA THR A 44 16.02 -14.09 2.15
C THR A 44 15.58 -15.36 1.43
N GLY A 45 15.85 -15.49 0.12
CA GLY A 45 15.46 -16.64 -0.69
C GLY A 45 13.99 -16.66 -1.13
N ILE A 46 13.22 -15.60 -0.85
CA ILE A 46 11.79 -15.50 -1.19
C ILE A 46 11.58 -15.63 -2.71
N SER A 47 12.42 -14.96 -3.52
CA SER A 47 12.30 -15.00 -4.99
C SER A 47 12.40 -16.42 -5.54
N GLU A 48 13.36 -17.21 -5.03
CA GLU A 48 13.59 -18.58 -5.46
C GLU A 48 12.45 -19.50 -5.01
N GLN A 49 12.01 -19.37 -3.75
CA GLN A 49 10.91 -20.16 -3.20
C GLN A 49 9.58 -19.94 -3.92
N LEU A 50 9.26 -18.69 -4.26
CA LEU A 50 8.03 -18.34 -4.96
C LEU A 50 8.16 -18.47 -6.49
N GLY A 51 9.36 -18.66 -7.02
CA GLY A 51 9.60 -18.77 -8.47
C GLY A 51 9.26 -17.49 -9.24
N ILE A 52 9.53 -16.32 -8.65
CA ILE A 52 9.21 -15.00 -9.20
C ILE A 52 10.46 -14.17 -9.47
N THR A 53 10.32 -13.14 -10.30
CA THR A 53 11.32 -12.08 -10.36
C THR A 53 11.17 -11.17 -9.14
N PRO A 54 12.26 -10.82 -8.42
CA PRO A 54 12.16 -9.93 -7.25
C PRO A 54 11.63 -8.55 -7.64
N PRO A 55 10.66 -8.00 -6.88
CA PRO A 55 10.16 -6.65 -7.13
C PRO A 55 11.24 -5.61 -6.85
N ASN A 56 11.24 -4.53 -7.65
CA ASN A 56 12.20 -3.44 -7.45
C ASN A 56 11.69 -2.40 -6.45
N ASP A 57 10.37 -2.21 -6.41
CA ASP A 57 9.74 -1.15 -5.62
C ASP A 57 9.17 -1.69 -4.32
N LEU A 58 9.12 -0.82 -3.32
CA LEU A 58 8.55 -1.14 -2.01
C LEU A 58 7.03 -1.00 -2.07
N LEU A 59 6.34 -2.02 -1.56
CA LEU A 59 4.90 -1.94 -1.27
C LEU A 59 4.72 -1.45 0.17
N THR A 60 4.00 -0.36 0.38
CA THR A 60 3.65 0.06 1.75
C THR A 60 2.47 -0.79 2.22
N VAL A 61 2.67 -1.54 3.30
CA VAL A 61 1.64 -2.40 3.90
C VAL A 61 1.63 -2.10 5.38
N THR A 62 0.48 -1.64 5.89
CA THR A 62 0.35 -1.16 7.27
C THR A 62 -0.82 -1.85 7.97
N PHE A 63 -0.54 -2.45 9.12
CA PHE A 63 -1.52 -3.02 10.04
C PHE A 63 -1.75 -2.01 11.18
N GLY A 64 -2.84 -1.25 11.14
CA GLY A 64 -3.05 -0.14 12.07
C GLY A 64 -1.92 0.89 11.94
N LYS A 65 -1.12 1.06 13.01
CA LYS A 65 0.05 1.96 13.06
C LYS A 65 1.37 1.27 12.66
N ILE A 66 1.39 -0.05 12.47
CA ILE A 66 2.61 -0.85 12.25
C ILE A 66 2.79 -1.23 10.78
N GLY A 67 3.90 -0.81 10.18
CA GLY A 67 4.24 -1.11 8.78
C GLY A 67 5.16 -2.32 8.58
N GLN A 68 5.00 -3.03 7.47
CA GLN A 68 6.01 -3.96 6.98
C GLN A 68 7.28 -3.23 6.53
N ASN A 69 8.44 -3.80 6.81
CA ASN A 69 9.74 -3.25 6.49
C ASN A 69 10.77 -4.34 6.24
N LEU A 70 10.63 -5.02 5.10
CA LEU A 70 11.63 -5.95 4.52
C LEU A 70 12.18 -6.96 5.55
N GLY A 71 11.31 -7.59 6.33
CA GLY A 71 11.65 -8.64 7.28
C GLY A 71 11.76 -8.20 8.73
N ASN A 72 11.20 -7.04 9.10
CA ASN A 72 10.95 -6.72 10.50
C ASN A 72 10.01 -7.75 11.14
N ASP A 73 10.12 -7.88 12.45
CA ASP A 73 9.20 -8.71 13.22
C ASP A 73 7.92 -7.91 13.54
N ILE A 74 6.76 -8.53 13.34
CA ILE A 74 5.46 -7.97 13.72
C ILE A 74 4.72 -9.05 14.51
N TYR A 75 4.26 -8.67 15.71
CA TYR A 75 3.46 -9.57 16.52
C TYR A 75 2.14 -9.91 15.81
N ALA A 76 1.86 -11.21 15.68
CA ALA A 76 0.71 -11.70 14.90
C ALA A 76 -0.64 -11.13 15.39
N GLY A 77 -0.78 -10.82 16.68
CA GLY A 77 -1.99 -10.19 17.23
C GLY A 77 -2.25 -8.78 16.69
N LYS A 78 -1.21 -8.05 16.26
CA LYS A 78 -1.36 -6.74 15.61
C LYS A 78 -1.72 -6.86 14.13
N THR A 79 -1.83 -8.07 13.60
CA THR A 79 -2.25 -8.36 12.22
C THR A 79 -3.64 -9.02 12.15
N ILE A 80 -4.51 -8.78 13.14
CA ILE A 80 -5.89 -9.31 13.10
C ILE A 80 -6.71 -8.62 12.02
N VAL A 81 -6.53 -7.31 11.86
CA VAL A 81 -7.23 -6.49 10.88
C VAL A 81 -6.48 -6.52 9.54
N ILE A 82 -7.23 -6.54 8.43
CA ILE A 82 -6.66 -6.47 7.08
C ILE A 82 -5.82 -5.18 6.93
N PRO A 83 -4.62 -5.24 6.33
CA PRO A 83 -3.78 -4.06 6.24
C PRO A 83 -4.25 -3.08 5.17
N THR A 84 -3.87 -1.82 5.33
CA THR A 84 -3.87 -0.83 4.26
C THR A 84 -2.69 -1.07 3.34
N VAL A 85 -2.91 -0.95 2.03
CA VAL A 85 -1.90 -1.19 0.99
C VAL A 85 -1.77 0.03 0.09
N GLU A 86 -0.54 0.55 -0.04
CA GLU A 86 -0.26 1.74 -0.83
C GLU A 86 0.93 1.55 -1.77
N TYR A 87 0.78 2.06 -2.98
CA TYR A 87 1.77 2.09 -4.05
C TYR A 87 1.34 3.13 -5.11
N PRO A 88 2.27 3.85 -5.77
CA PRO A 88 1.94 4.80 -6.84
C PRO A 88 1.32 4.09 -8.07
N VAL A 89 0.00 3.96 -8.06
CA VAL A 89 -0.76 3.24 -9.10
C VAL A 89 -1.07 4.08 -10.33
N LYS A 90 -1.14 3.41 -11.48
CA LYS A 90 -1.53 3.99 -12.76
C LYS A 90 -3.05 4.17 -12.82
N HIS A 91 -3.49 5.24 -13.47
CA HIS A 91 -4.92 5.44 -13.73
C HIS A 91 -5.48 4.32 -14.61
N LYS A 92 -6.64 3.77 -14.22
CA LYS A 92 -7.41 2.73 -14.94
C LYS A 92 -6.70 1.37 -15.09
N VAL A 93 -5.66 1.10 -14.32
CA VAL A 93 -5.03 -0.22 -14.25
C VAL A 93 -5.62 -1.00 -13.07
N TYR A 94 -5.92 -2.27 -13.29
CA TYR A 94 -6.33 -3.19 -12.24
C TYR A 94 -5.10 -3.87 -11.65
N TYR A 95 -5.16 -4.12 -10.34
CA TYR A 95 -4.09 -4.79 -9.63
C TYR A 95 -4.60 -6.06 -8.94
N THR A 96 -3.67 -6.99 -8.74
CA THR A 96 -3.84 -8.13 -7.85
C THR A 96 -2.88 -7.99 -6.69
N TRP A 97 -3.38 -8.10 -5.47
CA TRP A 97 -2.60 -8.12 -4.24
C TRP A 97 -2.68 -9.51 -3.60
N VAL A 98 -1.53 -10.01 -3.17
CA VAL A 98 -1.42 -11.31 -2.49
C VAL A 98 -0.63 -11.17 -1.20
N LEU A 99 -1.05 -11.91 -0.17
CA LEU A 99 -0.30 -12.13 1.07
C LEU A 99 -0.06 -13.62 1.23
N ILE A 100 1.20 -14.02 1.28
CA ILE A 100 1.62 -15.41 1.13
C ILE A 100 2.70 -15.75 2.15
N ASP A 101 2.62 -16.94 2.75
CA ASP A 101 3.76 -17.57 3.42
C ASP A 101 4.37 -18.63 2.48
N PRO A 102 5.59 -18.43 1.95
CA PRO A 102 6.22 -19.38 1.05
C PRO A 102 6.60 -20.70 1.73
N LYS A 103 6.70 -20.70 3.06
CA LYS A 103 7.30 -21.77 3.86
C LYS A 103 6.37 -22.19 5.01
N PHE A 104 5.11 -22.48 4.67
CA PHE A 104 4.11 -22.83 5.67
C PHE A 104 4.13 -24.32 6.02
N PHE A 105 4.13 -24.62 7.32
CA PHE A 105 3.93 -25.96 7.86
C PHE A 105 2.47 -26.16 8.28
N SER A 106 1.80 -27.15 7.69
CA SER A 106 0.41 -27.51 8.06
C SER A 106 0.39 -28.53 9.19
N SER A 107 -0.68 -28.58 10.01
CA SER A 107 -0.83 -29.61 11.06
C SER A 107 -0.89 -31.02 10.50
N GLU A 108 -1.39 -31.15 9.27
CA GLU A 108 -1.60 -32.45 8.63
C GLU A 108 -0.31 -32.98 7.98
N ASN A 109 0.66 -32.10 7.74
CA ASN A 109 1.93 -32.43 7.13
C ASN A 109 3.01 -31.43 7.60
N GLU A 110 3.70 -31.83 8.66
CA GLU A 110 4.84 -31.10 9.24
C GLU A 110 6.15 -31.34 8.46
N GLU A 111 6.18 -32.33 7.57
CA GLU A 111 7.39 -32.73 6.83
C GLU A 111 7.56 -32.02 5.49
N SER A 112 6.53 -31.34 4.97
CA SER A 112 6.56 -30.67 3.67
C SER A 112 6.13 -29.22 3.79
N GLU A 113 7.09 -28.32 3.64
CA GLU A 113 6.86 -26.88 3.48
C GLU A 113 6.08 -26.64 2.17
N ARG A 114 5.02 -25.84 2.27
CA ARG A 114 4.23 -25.44 1.10
C ARG A 114 3.86 -23.97 1.21
N THR A 115 3.69 -23.34 0.06
CA THR A 115 3.15 -21.99 -0.02
C THR A 115 1.70 -21.95 0.47
N TYR A 116 1.38 -21.03 1.37
CA TYR A 116 0.03 -20.79 1.87
C TYR A 116 -0.44 -19.37 1.55
N ALA A 117 -1.62 -19.23 0.95
CA ALA A 117 -2.21 -17.94 0.64
C ALA A 117 -3.10 -17.42 1.79
N PHE A 118 -2.64 -16.37 2.47
CA PHE A 118 -3.41 -15.66 3.50
C PHE A 118 -4.41 -14.67 2.89
N ALA A 119 -4.10 -14.09 1.74
CA ALA A 119 -5.01 -13.21 1.00
C ALA A 119 -4.72 -13.25 -0.50
N VAL A 120 -5.78 -13.20 -1.31
CA VAL A 120 -5.71 -12.99 -2.76
C VAL A 120 -6.87 -12.09 -3.17
N TYR A 121 -6.56 -10.83 -3.48
CA TYR A 121 -7.52 -9.83 -3.93
C TYR A 121 -7.18 -9.42 -5.35
N MET A 122 -8.18 -9.44 -6.23
CA MET A 122 -8.04 -9.19 -7.66
C MET A 122 -8.97 -8.04 -8.09
N ASN A 123 -8.76 -7.51 -9.29
CA ASN A 123 -9.53 -6.39 -9.83
C ASN A 123 -9.50 -5.14 -8.94
N ILE A 124 -8.40 -4.91 -8.24
CA ILE A 124 -8.22 -3.76 -7.35
C ILE A 124 -8.02 -2.52 -8.21
N LEU A 125 -8.86 -1.49 -8.01
CA LEU A 125 -8.70 -0.16 -8.61
C LEU A 125 -8.27 0.83 -7.54
N LYS A 126 -7.28 1.67 -7.85
CA LYS A 126 -6.77 2.70 -6.94
C LYS A 126 -6.32 2.13 -5.57
N LEU A 127 -5.90 0.86 -5.53
CA LEU A 127 -5.57 0.10 -4.31
C LEU A 127 -6.68 0.00 -3.25
N ASN A 128 -7.94 0.26 -3.62
CA ASN A 128 -9.06 0.07 -2.72
C ASN A 128 -9.44 -1.42 -2.65
N LEU A 129 -9.13 -2.08 -1.55
CA LEU A 129 -9.41 -3.51 -1.33
C LEU A 129 -10.91 -3.80 -1.11
N ASP A 130 -11.69 -2.85 -0.60
CA ASP A 130 -13.13 -3.03 -0.35
C ASP A 130 -13.93 -3.26 -1.65
N LYS A 131 -13.44 -2.69 -2.75
CA LYS A 131 -14.04 -2.81 -4.08
C LYS A 131 -13.45 -3.95 -4.91
N ALA A 132 -12.48 -4.66 -4.35
CA ALA A 132 -11.80 -5.75 -5.04
C ALA A 132 -12.60 -7.05 -4.97
N TYR A 133 -12.30 -7.96 -5.88
CA TYR A 133 -12.79 -9.33 -5.81
C TYR A 133 -11.85 -10.16 -4.93
N ALA A 134 -12.37 -10.68 -3.81
CA ALA A 134 -11.62 -11.53 -2.90
C ALA A 134 -11.67 -13.00 -3.37
N ALA A 135 -10.65 -13.43 -4.11
CA ALA A 135 -10.47 -14.83 -4.48
C ALA A 135 -10.07 -15.69 -3.25
N ALA A 136 -9.35 -15.10 -2.31
CA ALA A 136 -9.15 -15.62 -0.96
C ALA A 136 -9.21 -14.43 0.01
N LYS A 137 -10.20 -14.43 0.91
CA LYS A 137 -10.35 -13.36 1.91
C LYS A 137 -9.13 -13.32 2.82
N TYR A 138 -8.90 -12.16 3.44
CA TYR A 138 -7.82 -12.01 4.40
C TYR A 138 -8.03 -12.97 5.57
N LEU A 139 -7.03 -13.82 5.81
CA LEU A 139 -6.92 -14.63 7.01
C LEU A 139 -5.80 -14.04 7.86
N PRO A 140 -6.04 -13.72 9.14
CA PRO A 140 -4.99 -13.18 9.98
C PRO A 140 -3.91 -14.25 10.25
N PRO A 141 -2.62 -13.89 10.17
CA PRO A 141 -1.50 -14.70 10.64
C PRO A 141 -1.73 -15.29 12.03
N ARG A 142 -1.54 -16.60 12.16
CA ARG A 142 -1.62 -17.33 13.44
C ARG A 142 -0.52 -18.38 13.51
N PRO A 143 0.76 -17.97 13.65
CA PRO A 143 1.86 -18.92 13.83
C PRO A 143 1.59 -19.80 15.05
N ARG A 144 2.05 -21.05 15.01
CA ARG A 144 1.74 -22.04 16.07
C ARG A 144 2.99 -22.32 16.91
N PRO A 145 2.82 -22.75 18.17
CA PRO A 145 3.96 -23.13 19.00
C PRO A 145 4.82 -24.19 18.28
N GLY A 146 6.13 -23.94 18.20
CA GLY A 146 7.08 -24.89 17.62
C GLY A 146 7.13 -24.96 16.09
N THR A 147 6.36 -24.15 15.35
CA THR A 147 6.50 -24.07 13.88
C THR A 147 7.61 -23.11 13.43
N GLY A 148 8.22 -22.40 14.38
CA GLY A 148 9.28 -21.45 14.15
C GLY A 148 8.77 -20.14 13.54
N ARG A 149 9.71 -19.36 13.02
CA ARG A 149 9.45 -18.07 12.39
C ARG A 149 8.85 -18.23 10.98
N HIS A 150 7.69 -17.62 10.78
CA HIS A 150 7.00 -17.51 9.49
C HIS A 150 7.36 -16.19 8.80
N THR A 151 7.32 -16.18 7.47
CA THR A 151 7.54 -14.98 6.65
C THR A 151 6.31 -14.67 5.84
N TYR A 152 5.72 -13.50 6.03
CA TYR A 152 4.50 -13.09 5.35
C TYR A 152 4.85 -12.07 4.25
N VAL A 153 4.77 -12.53 3.02
CA VAL A 153 5.18 -11.81 1.82
C VAL A 153 3.98 -11.16 1.16
N ALA A 154 3.99 -9.84 1.07
CA ALA A 154 3.00 -9.06 0.35
C ALA A 154 3.54 -8.67 -1.04
N LEU A 155 2.78 -8.98 -2.09
CA LEU A 155 3.15 -8.66 -3.47
C LEU A 155 1.99 -7.98 -4.18
N LEU A 156 2.34 -7.03 -5.05
CA LEU A 156 1.41 -6.35 -5.93
C LEU A 156 1.77 -6.67 -7.39
N LEU A 157 0.78 -7.06 -8.18
CA LEU A 157 0.92 -7.42 -9.59
C LEU A 157 -0.06 -6.57 -10.42
N GLU A 158 0.37 -6.13 -11.60
CA GLU A 158 -0.50 -5.46 -12.57
C GLU A 158 -1.30 -6.50 -13.36
N GLN A 159 -2.56 -6.19 -13.62
CA GLN A 159 -3.40 -6.93 -14.56
C GLN A 159 -3.42 -6.20 -15.90
N GLU A 160 -3.31 -6.94 -17.00
CA GLU A 160 -3.47 -6.36 -18.34
C GLU A 160 -4.89 -5.81 -18.53
N ASP A 161 -5.90 -6.52 -18.02
CA ASP A 161 -7.32 -6.17 -18.10
C ASP A 161 -8.08 -6.59 -16.83
N LYS A 162 -9.35 -6.18 -16.72
CA LYS A 162 -10.24 -6.65 -15.66
C LYS A 162 -10.49 -8.17 -15.84
N ILE A 163 -10.26 -8.93 -14.79
CA ILE A 163 -10.52 -10.37 -14.76
C ILE A 163 -12.03 -10.59 -14.59
N ASP A 164 -12.63 -11.43 -15.44
CA ASP A 164 -14.02 -11.82 -15.28
C ASP A 164 -14.18 -12.73 -14.05
N THR A 165 -14.98 -12.26 -13.11
CA THR A 165 -15.24 -12.90 -11.81
C THR A 165 -16.71 -13.30 -11.66
N SER A 166 -17.50 -13.16 -12.72
CA SER A 166 -18.93 -13.50 -12.74
C SER A 166 -19.22 -14.95 -13.12
N CYS A 167 -18.23 -15.64 -13.71
CA CYS A 167 -18.34 -17.02 -14.16
C CYS A 167 -18.14 -18.03 -13.02
N ALA A 168 -18.67 -19.25 -13.17
CA ALA A 168 -18.48 -20.33 -12.20
C ALA A 168 -17.01 -20.73 -12.02
N ASP A 169 -16.18 -20.52 -13.04
CA ASP A 169 -14.73 -20.79 -13.04
C ASP A 169 -13.90 -19.58 -12.58
N ALA A 170 -14.52 -18.60 -11.90
CA ALA A 170 -13.80 -17.47 -11.34
C ALA A 170 -12.71 -17.96 -10.36
N PRO A 171 -11.55 -17.28 -10.30
CA PRO A 171 -10.50 -17.63 -9.35
C PRO A 171 -11.05 -17.68 -7.92
N ASN A 172 -10.88 -18.81 -7.25
CA ASN A 172 -11.32 -19.01 -5.88
C ASN A 172 -10.33 -19.93 -5.17
N PHE A 173 -9.68 -19.40 -4.15
CA PHE A 173 -8.69 -20.09 -3.33
C PHE A 173 -9.14 -20.22 -1.88
N GLU A 174 -10.36 -19.80 -1.53
CA GLU A 174 -10.85 -19.72 -0.15
C GLU A 174 -10.72 -21.06 0.59
N TYR A 175 -11.00 -22.16 -0.12
CA TYR A 175 -10.94 -23.53 0.41
C TYR A 175 -9.65 -24.28 0.08
N HIS A 176 -8.78 -23.72 -0.77
CA HIS A 176 -7.58 -24.39 -1.31
C HIS A 176 -6.35 -23.48 -1.24
N ARG A 177 -6.08 -22.96 -0.03
CA ARG A 177 -4.98 -22.02 0.24
C ARG A 177 -3.59 -22.68 0.32
N LEU A 178 -3.53 -23.96 0.72
CA LEU A 178 -2.28 -24.71 0.87
C LEU A 178 -1.79 -25.23 -0.49
N GLY A 179 -0.50 -25.04 -0.78
CA GLY A 179 0.07 -25.36 -2.09
C GLY A 179 -0.24 -24.29 -3.15
N PHE A 180 -0.49 -23.06 -2.71
CA PHE A 180 -0.76 -21.93 -3.62
C PHE A 180 0.42 -21.72 -4.58
N ASN A 181 0.13 -21.64 -5.87
CA ASN A 181 1.16 -21.51 -6.91
C ASN A 181 1.05 -20.14 -7.58
N LEU A 182 1.88 -19.20 -7.12
CA LEU A 182 1.91 -17.84 -7.64
C LEU A 182 2.30 -17.78 -9.13
N PRO A 183 3.34 -18.50 -9.62
CA PRO A 183 3.63 -18.56 -11.06
C PRO A 183 2.46 -19.05 -11.91
N ALA A 184 1.69 -20.03 -11.41
CA ALA A 184 0.49 -20.50 -12.11
C ALA A 184 -0.62 -19.44 -12.12
N LEU A 185 -0.81 -18.68 -11.03
CA LEU A 185 -1.75 -17.55 -11.02
C LEU A 185 -1.34 -16.49 -12.07
N ILE A 186 -0.05 -16.12 -12.11
CA ILE A 186 0.49 -15.16 -13.06
C ILE A 186 0.21 -15.61 -14.50
N ALA A 187 0.51 -16.88 -14.82
CA ALA A 187 0.30 -17.43 -16.15
C ALA A 187 -1.18 -17.56 -16.54
N ASN A 188 -2.05 -17.99 -15.62
CA ASN A 188 -3.46 -18.24 -15.92
C ASN A 188 -4.28 -16.97 -16.16
N TYR A 189 -3.88 -15.86 -15.54
CA TYR A 189 -4.60 -14.58 -15.62
C TYR A 189 -3.79 -13.48 -16.32
N SER A 190 -2.69 -13.84 -17.00
CA SER A 190 -1.79 -12.90 -17.68
C SER A 190 -1.41 -11.71 -16.78
N LEU A 191 -1.03 -11.99 -15.54
CA LEU A 191 -0.55 -10.96 -14.62
C LEU A 191 0.88 -10.56 -15.01
N SER A 192 1.28 -9.35 -14.64
CA SER A 192 2.69 -8.97 -14.70
C SER A 192 3.53 -9.75 -13.68
N GLU A 193 4.86 -9.69 -13.81
CA GLU A 193 5.73 -9.94 -12.65
C GLU A 193 5.42 -8.94 -11.52
N PRO A 194 5.77 -9.25 -10.26
CA PRO A 194 5.50 -8.35 -9.14
C PRO A 194 6.11 -6.96 -9.35
N VAL A 195 5.26 -5.93 -9.34
CA VAL A 195 5.69 -4.53 -9.53
C VAL A 195 6.23 -3.95 -8.23
N ALA A 196 5.67 -4.38 -7.09
CA ALA A 196 6.09 -3.97 -5.76
C ALA A 196 5.92 -5.12 -4.77
N GLY A 197 6.73 -5.09 -3.71
CA GLY A 197 6.62 -6.07 -2.64
C GLY A 197 7.22 -5.61 -1.32
N ASN A 198 6.81 -6.30 -0.27
CA ASN A 198 7.30 -6.15 1.09
C ASN A 198 7.06 -7.45 1.86
N PHE A 199 7.65 -7.59 3.03
CA PHE A 199 7.43 -8.74 3.89
C PHE A 199 7.77 -8.42 5.34
N HIS A 200 7.19 -9.21 6.25
CA HIS A 200 7.56 -9.22 7.66
C HIS A 200 7.68 -10.65 8.15
N THR A 201 8.21 -10.83 9.35
CA THR A 201 8.21 -12.12 10.04
C THR A 201 7.30 -12.09 11.25
N ALA A 202 6.74 -13.24 11.61
CA ALA A 202 6.15 -13.44 12.92
C ALA A 202 6.43 -14.87 13.40
N GLU A 203 6.53 -15.03 14.70
CA GLU A 203 6.69 -16.32 15.37
C GLU A 203 5.67 -16.43 16.50
N PHE A 204 5.40 -17.65 16.95
CA PHE A 204 4.63 -17.82 18.18
C PHE A 204 5.48 -17.33 19.36
N PRO A 205 4.96 -16.46 20.24
CA PRO A 205 5.75 -15.93 21.34
C PRO A 205 6.19 -17.04 22.30
N ASP A 206 7.47 -17.07 22.64
CA ASP A 206 8.01 -18.02 23.63
C ASP A 206 7.41 -17.79 25.03
N ASN A 207 7.06 -16.53 25.33
CA ASN A 207 6.46 -16.11 26.58
C ASN A 207 5.06 -15.53 26.37
N LEU A 208 4.05 -16.36 26.62
CA LEU A 208 2.64 -15.99 26.49
C LEU A 208 2.22 -14.86 27.44
N GLU A 209 2.79 -14.77 28.64
CA GLU A 209 2.40 -13.76 29.62
C GLU A 209 2.88 -12.36 29.20
N GLU A 210 4.08 -12.28 28.65
CA GLU A 210 4.66 -11.03 28.14
C GLU A 210 3.96 -10.55 26.87
N ALA A 211 3.60 -11.49 25.97
CA ALA A 211 2.82 -11.19 24.77
C ALA A 211 1.40 -10.71 25.09
N CYS A 212 0.75 -11.26 26.12
CA CYS A 212 -0.55 -10.77 26.56
C CYS A 212 -0.45 -9.37 27.17
N LYS A 213 0.57 -9.09 27.99
CA LYS A 213 0.77 -7.77 28.60
C LYS A 213 1.02 -6.69 27.55
N THR A 214 1.88 -6.94 26.56
CA THR A 214 2.13 -5.96 25.48
C THR A 214 0.88 -5.62 24.68
N VAL A 215 -0.03 -6.57 24.48
CA VAL A 215 -1.31 -6.27 23.82
C VAL A 215 -2.17 -5.40 24.72
N CYS A 216 -2.35 -5.77 25.99
CA CYS A 216 -3.16 -5.00 26.93
C CYS A 216 -2.62 -3.59 27.18
N ASP A 217 -1.30 -3.44 27.36
CA ASP A 217 -0.66 -2.16 27.65
C ASP A 217 -0.71 -1.21 26.42
N GLU A 218 -0.72 -1.75 25.20
CA GLU A 218 -0.91 -0.96 23.97
C GLU A 218 -2.37 -0.58 23.76
N ASP A 219 -3.31 -1.47 24.09
CA ASP A 219 -4.75 -1.18 24.01
C ASP A 219 -5.12 -0.11 25.05
N GLU A 220 -4.54 -0.14 26.26
CA GLU A 220 -4.69 0.91 27.30
C GLU A 220 -4.12 2.26 26.82
N GLN A 221 -2.96 2.28 26.17
CA GLN A 221 -2.41 3.53 25.58
C GLN A 221 -3.22 4.05 24.40
N GLU A 222 -3.90 3.19 23.64
CA GLU A 222 -4.82 3.61 22.59
C GLU A 222 -6.13 4.17 23.16
N GLU A 223 -6.66 3.59 24.25
CA GLU A 223 -7.81 4.12 24.99
C GLU A 223 -7.49 5.49 25.61
N GLU A 224 -6.36 5.62 26.32
CA GLU A 224 -5.92 6.91 26.90
C GLU A 224 -5.72 7.99 25.82
N GLY A 225 -5.14 7.63 24.67
CA GLY A 225 -4.96 8.58 23.57
C GLY A 225 -6.26 9.01 22.89
N CYS A 226 -7.28 8.14 22.84
CA CYS A 226 -8.60 8.52 22.34
C CYS A 226 -9.36 9.40 23.34
N GLU A 227 -9.22 9.17 24.65
CA GLU A 227 -9.78 10.05 25.67
C GLU A 227 -9.14 11.44 25.63
N GLU A 228 -7.81 11.53 25.45
CA GLU A 228 -7.11 12.81 25.27
C GLU A 228 -7.55 13.56 24.00
N GLU A 229 -7.75 12.86 22.86
CA GLU A 229 -8.26 13.47 21.62
C GLU A 229 -9.72 13.96 21.77
N GLU A 230 -10.59 13.22 22.48
CA GLU A 230 -11.97 13.64 22.77
C GLU A 230 -12.01 14.87 23.72
N GLU A 231 -11.14 14.92 24.74
CA GLU A 231 -11.02 16.08 25.62
C GLU A 231 -10.51 17.33 24.85
N GLU A 232 -9.54 17.17 23.94
CA GLU A 232 -9.07 18.28 23.08
C GLU A 232 -10.18 18.77 22.11
N GLU A 233 -10.99 17.87 21.53
CA GLU A 233 -12.13 18.24 20.67
C GLU A 233 -13.24 18.97 21.46
N GLU A 234 -13.54 18.54 22.70
CA GLU A 234 -14.51 19.23 23.57
C GLU A 234 -14.01 20.62 24.02
N GLU A 235 -12.71 20.78 24.28
CA GLU A 235 -12.10 22.08 24.59
C GLU A 235 -12.10 23.03 23.37
N GLU A 236 -11.89 22.52 22.15
CA GLU A 236 -12.02 23.32 20.93
C GLU A 236 -13.47 23.74 20.64
N GLU A 237 -14.45 22.84 20.83
CA GLU A 237 -15.88 23.17 20.65
C GLU A 237 -16.36 24.20 21.68
N THR A 238 -16.00 24.03 22.96
CA THR A 238 -16.35 25.01 24.01
C THR A 238 -15.65 26.36 23.82
N GLY A 239 -14.40 26.35 23.33
CA GLY A 239 -13.71 27.58 22.95
C GLY A 239 -14.38 28.32 21.79
N CYS A 240 -14.92 27.60 20.80
CA CYS A 240 -15.68 28.19 19.70
C CYS A 240 -17.03 28.74 20.18
N GLU A 241 -17.73 28.04 21.09
CA GLU A 241 -18.99 28.51 21.66
C GLU A 241 -18.80 29.77 22.53
N GLU A 242 -17.70 29.86 23.31
CA GLU A 242 -17.37 31.07 24.08
C GLU A 242 -17.00 32.25 23.17
N GLU A 243 -16.30 32.03 22.05
CA GLU A 243 -16.01 33.08 21.06
C GLU A 243 -17.27 33.58 20.35
N ASP A 244 -18.21 32.68 20.00
CA ASP A 244 -19.49 33.03 19.39
C ASP A 244 -20.40 33.81 20.37
N GLU A 245 -20.43 33.45 21.66
CA GLU A 245 -21.17 34.22 22.69
C GLU A 245 -20.56 35.62 22.92
N GLU A 246 -19.23 35.76 22.88
CA GLU A 246 -18.58 37.09 22.98
C GLU A 246 -18.88 37.96 21.74
N GLU A 247 -18.90 37.38 20.52
CA GLU A 247 -19.29 38.11 19.31
C GLU A 247 -20.78 38.54 19.33
N GLU A 248 -21.69 37.68 19.81
CA GLU A 248 -23.12 38.03 19.97
C GLU A 248 -23.34 39.13 21.03
N GLU A 249 -22.59 39.11 22.14
CA GLU A 249 -22.65 40.16 23.15
C GLU A 249 -22.08 41.51 22.67
N GLU A 250 -21.08 41.50 21.77
CA GLU A 250 -20.56 42.72 21.14
C GLU A 250 -21.54 43.28 20.09
N GLU A 251 -22.25 42.42 19.35
CA GLU A 251 -23.31 42.84 18.43
C GLU A 251 -24.53 43.42 19.17
N GLU A 252 -24.99 42.81 20.28
CA GLU A 252 -26.10 43.34 21.08
C GLU A 252 -25.76 44.70 21.71
N LYS A 253 -24.53 44.89 22.22
CA LYS A 253 -24.07 46.18 22.75
C LYS A 253 -23.95 47.25 21.66
N GLY A 254 -23.64 46.85 20.43
CA GLY A 254 -23.65 47.74 19.26
C GLY A 254 -25.08 48.19 18.90
N CYS A 255 -26.06 47.30 19.00
CA CYS A 255 -27.47 47.61 18.69
C CYS A 255 -28.14 48.48 19.77
N GLU A 256 -27.84 48.29 21.06
CA GLU A 256 -28.39 49.13 22.14
C GLU A 256 -27.86 50.58 22.11
N GLU A 257 -26.66 50.81 21.55
CA GLU A 257 -26.15 52.17 21.30
C GLU A 257 -26.86 52.83 20.10
N GLU A 258 -27.26 52.07 19.08
CA GLU A 258 -28.00 52.61 17.91
C GLU A 258 -29.47 52.94 18.25
N GLU A 259 -30.18 52.12 19.04
CA GLU A 259 -31.57 52.41 19.44
C GLU A 259 -31.69 53.65 20.36
N ASN A 260 -30.71 53.91 21.22
CA ASN A 260 -30.70 55.14 22.04
C ASN A 260 -30.47 56.42 21.21
N THR A 261 -29.87 56.32 20.02
CA THR A 261 -29.76 57.46 19.11
C THR A 261 -31.02 57.72 18.28
N GLU A 262 -31.85 56.70 18.04
CA GLU A 262 -33.12 56.88 17.30
C GLU A 262 -34.27 57.37 18.20
N GLU A 263 -34.32 56.99 19.48
CA GLU A 263 -35.35 57.50 20.42
C GLU A 263 -35.17 58.99 20.78
N GLU A 264 -33.95 59.56 20.69
CA GLU A 264 -33.74 61.00 20.87
C GLU A 264 -34.17 61.84 19.65
N GLU A 265 -34.38 61.24 18.46
CA GLU A 265 -34.85 61.95 17.26
C GLU A 265 -36.39 61.97 17.10
N GLU A 266 -37.13 61.04 17.73
CA GLU A 266 -38.61 60.98 17.60
C GLU A 266 -39.39 61.88 18.59
N GLU A 267 -38.77 62.42 19.65
CA GLU A 267 -39.45 63.35 20.58
C GLU A 267 -39.53 64.81 20.09
N GLU A 268 -38.90 65.20 18.97
CA GLU A 268 -38.98 66.58 18.44
C GLU A 268 -40.09 66.82 17.38
N GLU A 269 -40.80 65.80 16.87
CA GLU A 269 -41.77 65.99 15.76
C GLU A 269 -43.26 66.07 16.14
N VAL A 270 -43.62 66.15 17.43
CA VAL A 270 -45.04 66.27 17.85
C VAL A 270 -45.34 67.52 18.68
N GLU A 271 -44.98 68.70 18.17
CA GLU A 271 -45.66 69.93 18.58
C GLU A 271 -45.75 70.94 17.43
N GLY A 272 -46.92 71.02 16.78
CA GLY A 272 -47.32 72.24 16.08
C GLY A 272 -48.16 72.04 14.84
N CYS A 273 -49.47 71.84 15.01
CA CYS A 273 -50.50 72.28 14.06
C CYS A 273 -51.90 72.21 14.71
N GLU A 274 -52.35 73.29 15.38
CA GLU A 274 -53.78 73.63 15.50
C GLU A 274 -53.95 75.16 15.40
N GLU A 275 -55.13 75.55 14.90
CA GLU A 275 -55.56 76.78 14.19
C GLU A 275 -55.48 78.13 14.94
#